data_AF-A0A8S1D4M8-F1
#
_entry.id   AF-A0A8S1D4M8-F1
#
_cell.length_a   1.000
_cell.length_b   1.000
_cell.length_c   1.000
_cell.angle_alpha   90.00
_cell.angle_beta   90.00
_cell.angle_gamma   90.00
#
_symmetry.space_group_name_H-M   'P 1'
#
loop_
_entity.id
_entity.type
_entity.pdbx_description
1 polymer ?
#
loop_
_entity_poly.entity_id
_entity_poly.type
_entity_poly.pdbx_seq_one_letter_code
_entity_poly.pdbx_strand_id
1 'polypeptide(L)'
;MKVSIFTLLLVLGLALGTDLCKEELRTEVQGKVLLESGILVTDNDSYPAGTFWNAEEEGHWWVCPCLLGNCIRICDKEFVEEITEALSEYGPVPHFLWDEIVEKDTPPIESFKQIHNAKCDGISDVYKEEVRILSNGKMRLENESRLYDAEDYCVDQMEGKNTIHLVHCLEGESEEGMSPVQYDIYTFILLLSSIFLVITVLAYTFSPQIESFHRKSVIFYAAYHAAAIFTLAVSSYFSEKILETKLCFLIGFAGLYLDFAAMFWLNSMCIFIFFAYKGVLRSGSNYFAKFVAYSTGLPILIVAVALIFNLIDDEDSIFNPNMEKTCWITGKAPAWIYGFGPGLILLLANVGLLSATWASGEPVRTTEETEQTVPQEKERRRTYLILTLLEGCTFIDEALPEF
;
A
#
# COMPACT_ATOMS: atom_id res chain seq x y z
N MET A 1 -27.14 -10.34 -9.79
CA MET A 1 -26.03 -9.39 -9.59
C MET A 1 -26.08 -8.39 -10.74
N LYS A 2 -26.72 -7.24 -10.55
CA LYS A 2 -26.83 -6.20 -11.59
C LYS A 2 -25.68 -5.23 -11.35
N VAL A 3 -24.61 -5.34 -12.14
CA VAL A 3 -23.59 -4.29 -12.21
C VAL A 3 -24.30 -3.04 -12.73
N SER A 4 -24.24 -1.96 -11.96
CA SER A 4 -24.96 -0.72 -12.26
C SER A 4 -24.35 -0.08 -13.50
N ILE A 5 -25.21 0.42 -14.41
CA ILE A 5 -24.82 1.22 -15.58
C ILE A 5 -23.92 2.41 -15.18
N PHE A 6 -24.03 2.86 -13.94
CA PHE A 6 -23.17 3.87 -13.34
C PHE A 6 -21.70 3.44 -13.25
N THR A 7 -21.42 2.17 -12.95
CA THR A 7 -20.06 1.62 -12.88
C THR A 7 -19.43 1.51 -14.26
N LEU A 8 -20.23 1.19 -15.29
CA LEU A 8 -19.77 1.15 -16.67
C LEU A 8 -19.48 2.55 -17.23
N LEU A 9 -20.30 3.55 -16.86
CA LEU A 9 -20.09 4.95 -17.25
C LEU A 9 -18.94 5.62 -16.51
N LEU A 10 -18.65 5.22 -15.26
CA LEU A 10 -17.47 5.69 -14.52
C LEU A 10 -16.17 5.15 -15.15
N VAL A 11 -16.17 3.87 -15.56
CA VAL A 11 -15.03 3.23 -16.24
C VAL A 11 -14.84 3.78 -17.67
N LEU A 12 -15.92 4.08 -18.39
CA LEU A 12 -15.82 4.75 -19.70
C LEU A 12 -15.46 6.25 -19.58
N GLY A 13 -15.86 6.91 -18.50
CA GLY A 13 -15.53 8.32 -18.24
C GLY A 13 -14.05 8.53 -17.91
N LEU A 14 -13.40 7.54 -17.26
CA LEU A 14 -11.97 7.55 -16.98
C LEU A 14 -11.10 7.20 -18.21
N ALA A 15 -11.68 6.66 -19.28
CA ALA A 15 -10.96 6.26 -20.49
C ALA A 15 -10.87 7.36 -21.57
N LEU A 16 -11.50 8.53 -21.36
CA LEU A 16 -11.51 9.65 -22.31
C LEU A 16 -10.68 10.81 -21.76
N GLY A 17 -9.37 10.61 -21.68
CA GLY A 17 -8.42 11.62 -21.24
C GLY A 17 -7.00 11.08 -21.14
N THR A 18 -6.51 10.37 -22.15
CA THR A 18 -5.07 10.06 -22.19
C THR A 18 -4.36 11.30 -22.71
N ASP A 19 -3.82 12.10 -21.80
CA ASP A 19 -2.82 13.10 -22.14
C ASP A 19 -1.69 12.39 -22.91
N LEU A 20 -1.34 12.90 -24.09
CA LEU A 20 -0.33 12.31 -24.96
C LEU A 20 1.09 12.36 -24.38
N CYS A 21 1.30 13.07 -23.28
CA CYS A 21 2.58 13.25 -22.63
C CYS A 21 2.41 13.24 -21.11
N LYS A 22 3.21 12.41 -20.44
CA LYS A 22 3.35 12.40 -18.98
C LYS A 22 3.87 13.76 -18.48
N GLU A 23 3.60 14.09 -17.23
CA GLU A 23 3.90 15.41 -16.67
C GLU A 23 5.41 15.67 -16.54
N GLU A 24 6.17 14.62 -16.22
CA GLU A 24 7.63 14.61 -16.01
C GLU A 24 8.42 14.88 -17.30
N LEU A 25 7.76 14.73 -18.45
CA LEU A 25 8.31 14.97 -19.78
C LEU A 25 7.92 16.34 -20.35
N ARG A 26 7.21 17.16 -19.57
CA ARG A 26 6.82 18.52 -19.97
C ARG A 26 7.88 19.53 -19.52
N THR A 27 8.13 20.51 -20.37
CA THR A 27 8.98 21.66 -20.03
C THR A 27 8.29 22.94 -20.45
N GLU A 28 8.55 24.02 -19.73
CA GLU A 28 8.06 25.34 -20.07
C GLU A 28 8.97 25.98 -21.12
N VAL A 29 8.37 26.61 -22.13
CA VAL A 29 9.07 27.33 -23.19
C VAL A 29 8.38 28.65 -23.50
N GLN A 30 9.17 29.64 -23.89
CA GLN A 30 8.66 30.88 -24.47
C GLN A 30 8.43 30.69 -25.96
N GLY A 31 7.28 31.15 -26.45
CA GLY A 31 6.96 30.99 -27.87
C GLY A 31 5.73 31.75 -28.30
N LYS A 32 5.53 31.79 -29.61
CA LYS A 32 4.37 32.44 -30.24
C LYS A 32 3.58 31.42 -31.05
N VAL A 33 2.29 31.37 -30.78
CA VAL A 33 1.37 30.55 -31.57
C VAL A 33 1.07 31.26 -32.88
N LEU A 34 1.36 30.59 -33.99
CA LEU A 34 0.99 31.05 -35.32
C LEU A 34 -0.50 30.81 -35.53
N LEU A 35 -1.28 31.89 -35.47
CA LEU A 35 -2.74 31.88 -35.54
C LEU A 35 -3.30 31.23 -36.83
N GLU A 36 -2.53 31.18 -37.91
CA GLU A 36 -2.96 30.59 -39.19
C GLU A 36 -2.85 29.07 -39.25
N SER A 37 -1.97 28.46 -38.44
CA SER A 37 -1.66 27.02 -38.48
C SER A 37 -1.86 26.30 -37.14
N GLY A 38 -2.04 27.03 -36.03
CA GLY A 38 -2.16 26.46 -34.69
C GLY A 38 -0.87 25.82 -34.17
N ILE A 39 0.28 26.19 -34.73
CA ILE A 39 1.61 25.69 -34.35
C ILE A 39 2.25 26.69 -33.39
N LEU A 40 2.79 26.20 -32.28
CA LEU A 40 3.62 26.98 -31.39
C LEU A 40 5.06 27.00 -31.92
N VAL A 41 5.60 28.19 -32.17
CA VAL A 41 7.00 28.37 -32.59
C VAL A 41 7.80 28.94 -31.43
N THR A 42 8.87 28.23 -31.08
CA THR A 42 9.89 28.63 -30.10
C THR A 42 11.20 28.95 -30.83
N ASP A 43 12.22 29.39 -30.10
CA ASP A 43 13.52 29.72 -30.70
C ASP A 43 14.22 28.52 -31.34
N ASN A 44 13.98 27.31 -30.81
CA ASN A 44 14.66 26.09 -31.24
C ASN A 44 13.74 25.10 -31.98
N ASP A 45 12.42 25.15 -31.74
CA ASP A 45 11.49 24.11 -32.17
C ASP A 45 10.08 24.61 -32.52
N SER A 46 9.36 23.81 -33.31
CA SER A 46 7.96 24.03 -33.68
C SER A 46 7.06 22.88 -33.21
N TYR A 47 6.06 23.19 -32.40
CA TYR A 47 5.16 22.22 -31.77
C TYR A 47 3.77 22.24 -32.43
N PRO A 48 3.29 21.12 -33.00
CA PRO A 48 1.97 21.05 -33.60
C PRO A 48 0.85 21.12 -32.54
N ALA A 49 -0.34 21.50 -32.97
CA ALA A 49 -1.52 21.54 -32.10
C ALA A 49 -1.73 20.19 -31.37
N GLY A 50 -1.96 20.25 -30.05
CA GLY A 50 -2.10 19.07 -29.19
C GLY A 50 -0.81 18.57 -28.53
N THR A 51 0.33 19.23 -28.79
CA THR A 51 1.62 18.94 -28.12
C THR A 51 2.09 20.06 -27.18
N PHE A 52 1.24 21.08 -26.97
CA PHE A 52 1.50 22.22 -26.10
C PHE A 52 0.25 22.69 -25.37
N TRP A 53 0.42 23.27 -24.18
CA TRP A 53 -0.62 23.76 -23.28
C TRP A 53 -0.27 25.15 -22.75
N ASN A 54 -1.27 25.98 -22.38
CA ASN A 54 -1.01 27.32 -21.82
C ASN A 54 -0.29 27.20 -20.47
N ALA A 55 0.78 27.98 -20.27
CA ALA A 55 1.36 28.21 -18.95
C ALA A 55 0.64 29.37 -18.22
N GLU A 56 1.01 29.62 -16.96
CA GLU A 56 0.41 30.69 -16.15
C GLU A 56 0.83 32.10 -16.64
N GLU A 57 2.00 32.22 -17.25
CA GLU A 57 2.53 33.49 -17.76
C GLU A 57 2.19 33.72 -19.25
N GLU A 58 1.84 34.96 -19.61
CA GLU A 58 1.56 35.31 -21.00
C GLU A 58 2.80 35.14 -21.89
N GLY A 59 2.68 34.30 -22.92
CA GLY A 59 3.77 33.99 -23.85
C GLY A 59 4.59 32.75 -23.49
N HIS A 60 4.25 32.11 -22.38
CA HIS A 60 4.83 30.85 -21.94
C HIS A 60 3.88 29.67 -22.19
N TRP A 61 4.46 28.52 -22.51
CA TRP A 61 3.72 27.32 -22.91
C TRP A 61 4.41 26.07 -22.35
N TRP A 62 3.62 25.14 -21.85
CA TRP A 62 4.10 23.78 -21.58
C TRP A 62 4.16 23.01 -22.88
N VAL A 63 5.28 22.34 -23.14
CA VAL A 63 5.48 21.50 -24.34
C VAL A 63 6.04 20.14 -23.95
N CYS A 64 5.91 19.16 -24.85
CA CYS A 64 6.49 17.83 -24.68
C CYS A 64 7.54 17.56 -25.76
N PRO A 65 8.84 17.84 -25.50
CA PRO A 65 9.91 17.72 -26.49
C PRO A 65 10.08 16.29 -27.03
N CYS A 66 9.83 15.26 -26.20
CA CYS A 66 9.93 13.85 -26.57
C CYS A 66 8.98 13.41 -27.70
N LEU A 67 7.90 14.15 -27.94
CA LEU A 67 6.98 13.86 -29.06
C LEU A 67 7.56 14.27 -30.43
N LEU A 68 8.59 15.12 -30.44
CA LEU A 68 9.25 15.58 -31.67
C LEU A 68 10.47 14.72 -32.05
N GLY A 69 10.99 13.90 -31.13
CA GLY A 69 12.16 13.05 -31.36
C GLY A 69 12.76 12.51 -30.06
N ASN A 70 13.91 11.86 -30.17
CA ASN A 70 14.62 11.32 -29.00
C ASN A 70 15.00 12.46 -28.05
N CYS A 71 14.69 12.28 -26.77
CA CYS A 71 14.83 13.30 -25.75
C CYS A 71 15.64 12.82 -24.54
N ILE A 72 16.13 13.79 -23.78
CA ILE A 72 16.81 13.60 -22.50
C ILE A 72 16.33 14.70 -21.54
N ARG A 73 16.40 14.43 -20.22
CA ARG A 73 16.09 15.42 -19.19
C ARG A 73 17.36 16.09 -18.69
N ILE A 74 17.33 17.40 -18.56
CA ILE A 74 18.36 18.22 -17.94
C ILE A 74 17.92 18.54 -16.52
N CYS A 75 18.75 18.15 -15.54
CA CYS A 75 18.41 18.36 -14.14
C CYS A 75 18.30 19.86 -13.81
N ASP A 76 17.45 20.17 -12.84
CA ASP A 76 17.41 21.49 -12.21
C ASP A 76 18.74 21.76 -11.45
N LYS A 77 19.28 22.98 -11.59
CA LYS A 77 20.58 23.32 -11.01
C LYS A 77 20.55 23.39 -9.48
N GLU A 78 19.50 23.95 -8.90
CA GLU A 78 19.35 24.04 -7.43
C GLU A 78 19.24 22.63 -6.84
N PHE A 79 18.48 21.75 -7.51
CA PHE A 79 18.37 20.34 -7.16
C PHE A 79 19.73 19.62 -7.18
N VAL A 80 20.56 19.82 -8.22
CA VAL A 80 21.88 19.18 -8.30
C VAL A 80 22.84 19.69 -7.23
N GLU A 81 22.80 20.99 -6.92
CA GLU A 81 23.62 21.57 -5.84
C GLU A 81 23.26 20.97 -4.48
N GLU A 82 21.97 20.84 -4.17
CA GLU A 82 21.47 20.21 -2.94
C GLU A 82 21.96 18.76 -2.79
N ILE A 83 21.86 17.98 -3.88
CA ILE A 83 22.31 16.58 -3.90
C ILE A 83 23.82 16.48 -3.75
N THR A 84 24.56 17.32 -4.46
CA THR A 84 26.02 17.32 -4.44
C THR A 84 26.54 17.65 -3.04
N GLU A 85 25.88 18.58 -2.33
CA GLU A 85 26.19 18.90 -0.94
C GLU A 85 25.90 17.70 -0.02
N ALA A 86 24.73 17.08 -0.13
CA ALA A 86 24.35 15.91 0.67
C ALA A 86 25.28 14.70 0.46
N LEU A 87 25.69 14.44 -0.79
CA LEU A 87 26.56 13.30 -1.12
C LEU A 87 28.04 13.55 -0.78
N SER A 88 28.47 14.81 -0.70
CA SER A 88 29.84 15.15 -0.30
C SER A 88 30.21 14.65 1.11
N GLU A 89 29.20 14.42 1.96
CA GLU A 89 29.36 13.82 3.30
C GLU A 89 29.73 12.32 3.23
N TYR A 90 29.35 11.63 2.15
CA TYR A 90 29.54 10.19 1.94
C TYR A 90 30.71 9.84 0.99
N GLY A 91 31.26 10.83 0.26
CA GLY A 91 32.46 10.66 -0.58
C GLY A 91 32.52 11.60 -1.80
N PRO A 92 33.56 11.50 -2.63
CA PRO A 92 33.67 12.29 -3.85
C PRO A 92 32.61 11.87 -4.88
N VAL A 93 31.84 12.83 -5.38
CA VAL A 93 30.86 12.65 -6.45
C VAL A 93 31.59 12.33 -7.76
N PRO A 94 31.25 11.24 -8.48
CA PRO A 94 31.86 10.93 -9.76
C PRO A 94 31.51 12.00 -10.81
N HIS A 95 32.49 12.29 -11.67
CA HIS A 95 32.35 13.18 -12.81
C HIS A 95 32.69 12.40 -14.08
N PHE A 96 31.83 12.46 -15.08
CA PHE A 96 32.04 11.76 -16.35
C PHE A 96 32.18 12.73 -17.52
N LEU A 97 32.95 12.39 -18.54
CA LEU A 97 32.91 13.12 -19.82
C LEU A 97 31.74 12.62 -20.68
N TRP A 98 31.13 13.49 -21.49
CA TRP A 98 30.04 13.09 -22.41
C TRP A 98 30.44 11.91 -23.29
N ASP A 99 31.66 11.94 -23.83
CA ASP A 99 32.20 10.88 -24.69
C ASP A 99 32.43 9.54 -23.96
N GLU A 100 32.43 9.53 -22.62
CA GLU A 100 32.61 8.32 -21.80
C GLU A 100 31.28 7.63 -21.49
N ILE A 101 30.19 8.39 -21.34
CA ILE A 101 28.86 7.87 -20.95
C ILE A 101 27.94 7.62 -22.14
N VAL A 102 28.45 7.73 -23.35
CA VAL A 102 27.63 7.66 -24.57
C VAL A 102 28.09 6.48 -25.42
N GLU A 103 27.14 5.68 -25.92
CA GLU A 103 27.50 4.55 -26.77
C GLU A 103 28.10 5.04 -28.11
N LYS A 104 29.09 4.29 -28.62
CA LYS A 104 29.76 4.60 -29.88
C LYS A 104 28.73 4.84 -31.00
N ASP A 105 28.92 5.93 -31.75
CA ASP A 105 28.03 6.41 -32.83
C ASP A 105 26.74 7.13 -32.40
N THR A 106 26.58 7.43 -31.10
CA THR A 106 25.49 8.29 -30.61
C THR A 106 25.80 9.78 -30.90
N PRO A 107 24.80 10.57 -31.33
CA PRO A 107 25.01 11.97 -31.64
C PRO A 107 25.25 12.83 -30.37
N PRO A 108 25.80 14.05 -30.51
CA PRO A 108 26.14 14.89 -29.36
C PRO A 108 24.88 15.34 -28.59
N ILE A 109 25.03 15.77 -27.34
CA ILE A 109 23.91 16.08 -26.43
C ILE A 109 22.92 17.09 -27.03
N GLU A 110 23.42 18.04 -27.82
CA GLU A 110 22.63 19.09 -28.48
C GLU A 110 21.71 18.56 -29.59
N SER A 111 21.90 17.31 -30.03
CA SER A 111 21.03 16.67 -31.01
C SER A 111 19.75 16.10 -30.39
N PHE A 112 19.74 15.86 -29.09
CA PHE A 112 18.57 15.38 -28.36
C PHE A 112 17.63 16.53 -28.03
N LYS A 113 16.34 16.24 -27.95
CA LYS A 113 15.35 17.17 -27.39
C LYS A 113 15.55 17.26 -25.88
N GLN A 114 15.72 18.49 -25.36
CA GLN A 114 16.03 18.72 -23.96
C GLN A 114 14.78 19.13 -23.19
N ILE A 115 14.52 18.45 -22.08
CA ILE A 115 13.52 18.84 -21.08
C ILE A 115 14.28 19.52 -19.95
N HIS A 116 14.05 20.80 -19.71
CA HIS A 116 14.79 21.55 -18.70
C HIS A 116 14.09 21.54 -17.33
N ASN A 117 14.85 21.87 -16.29
CA ASN A 117 14.38 22.00 -14.90
C ASN A 117 13.73 20.70 -14.36
N ALA A 118 14.26 19.55 -14.77
CA ALA A 118 13.80 18.27 -14.29
C ALA A 118 14.18 18.08 -12.81
N LYS A 119 13.20 17.73 -11.99
CA LYS A 119 13.38 17.28 -10.61
C LYS A 119 13.10 15.78 -10.51
N CYS A 120 13.80 15.07 -9.64
CA CYS A 120 13.45 13.70 -9.27
C CYS A 120 12.82 13.73 -7.87
N ASP A 121 11.76 12.93 -7.66
CA ASP A 121 11.10 12.80 -6.35
C ASP A 121 11.93 11.97 -5.35
N GLY A 122 12.84 11.13 -5.85
CA GLY A 122 13.79 10.36 -5.04
C GLY A 122 15.09 10.06 -5.80
N ILE A 123 16.17 9.82 -5.04
CA ILE A 123 17.50 9.55 -5.58
C ILE A 123 17.94 8.18 -5.05
N SER A 124 18.20 7.22 -5.95
CA SER A 124 18.75 5.91 -5.58
C SER A 124 20.25 6.00 -5.34
N ASP A 125 20.96 6.57 -6.31
CA ASP A 125 22.41 6.59 -6.34
C ASP A 125 22.90 7.65 -7.33
N VAL A 126 24.01 8.31 -6.99
CA VAL A 126 24.88 8.88 -8.03
C VAL A 126 25.85 7.78 -8.42
N TYR A 127 25.51 7.08 -9.51
CA TYR A 127 26.18 5.85 -9.92
C TYR A 127 27.71 6.00 -9.97
N LYS A 128 28.40 5.10 -9.27
CA LYS A 128 29.85 4.86 -9.40
C LYS A 128 30.20 3.90 -10.54
N GLU A 129 29.21 3.26 -11.16
CA GLU A 129 29.40 2.27 -12.22
C GLU A 129 29.29 2.89 -13.63
N GLU A 130 29.77 2.17 -14.65
CA GLU A 130 29.76 2.61 -16.05
C GLU A 130 28.32 2.67 -16.60
N VAL A 131 27.82 3.89 -16.84
CA VAL A 131 26.49 4.17 -17.41
C VAL A 131 26.61 4.56 -18.88
N ARG A 132 25.67 4.11 -19.72
CA ARG A 132 25.64 4.46 -21.14
C ARG A 132 24.28 5.00 -21.60
N ILE A 133 24.27 6.20 -22.18
CA ILE A 133 23.15 6.79 -22.92
C ILE A 133 23.23 6.31 -24.37
N LEU A 134 22.10 5.84 -24.88
CA LEU A 134 21.94 5.29 -26.21
C LEU A 134 21.45 6.38 -27.19
N SER A 135 21.61 6.14 -28.49
CA SER A 135 21.15 7.06 -29.55
C SER A 135 19.64 7.33 -29.58
N ASN A 136 18.84 6.52 -28.88
CA ASN A 136 17.40 6.69 -28.73
C ASN A 136 17.01 7.49 -27.48
N GLY A 137 17.97 7.99 -26.69
CA GLY A 137 17.70 8.73 -25.46
C GLY A 137 17.36 7.84 -24.26
N LYS A 138 17.50 6.50 -24.39
CA LYS A 138 17.41 5.59 -23.26
C LYS A 138 18.78 5.44 -22.59
N MET A 139 18.75 5.14 -21.30
CA MET A 139 19.95 4.86 -20.52
C MET A 139 20.05 3.36 -20.23
N ARG A 140 21.27 2.84 -20.19
CA ARG A 140 21.59 1.45 -19.81
C ARG A 140 22.73 1.43 -18.81
N LEU A 141 22.61 0.60 -17.78
CA LEU A 141 23.70 0.29 -16.85
C LEU A 141 24.50 -0.89 -17.39
N GLU A 142 25.84 -0.83 -17.40
CA GLU A 142 26.66 -1.87 -18.04
C GLU A 142 26.50 -3.27 -17.41
N ASN A 143 26.13 -3.32 -16.13
CA ASN A 143 25.89 -4.56 -15.39
C ASN A 143 24.44 -5.06 -15.43
N GLU A 144 23.51 -4.32 -16.06
CA GLU A 144 22.10 -4.68 -16.14
C GLU A 144 21.58 -4.71 -17.58
N SER A 145 20.66 -5.64 -17.85
CA SER A 145 19.96 -5.68 -19.13
C SER A 145 18.78 -4.70 -19.22
N ARG A 146 18.50 -3.94 -18.15
CA ARG A 146 17.38 -3.01 -18.09
C ARG A 146 17.71 -1.73 -18.86
N LEU A 147 16.73 -1.24 -19.60
CA LEU A 147 16.76 0.07 -20.26
C LEU A 147 15.85 1.01 -19.50
N TYR A 148 16.35 2.22 -19.27
CA TYR A 148 15.67 3.30 -18.58
C TYR A 148 15.24 4.34 -19.60
N ASP A 149 13.99 4.77 -19.51
CA ASP A 149 13.43 5.80 -20.38
C ASP A 149 13.85 7.20 -19.91
N ALA A 150 13.60 8.22 -20.73
CA ALA A 150 14.00 9.59 -20.41
C ALA A 150 13.38 10.11 -19.12
N GLU A 151 12.27 9.52 -18.65
CA GLU A 151 11.63 9.83 -17.36
C GLU A 151 12.43 9.35 -16.14
N ASP A 152 13.22 8.28 -16.29
CA ASP A 152 13.92 7.60 -15.20
C ASP A 152 15.27 8.23 -14.84
N TYR A 153 15.69 9.29 -15.51
CA TYR A 153 16.98 9.92 -15.25
C TYR A 153 16.99 11.39 -15.68
N CYS A 154 17.91 12.17 -15.13
CA CYS A 154 18.29 13.47 -15.65
C CYS A 154 19.82 13.61 -15.70
N VAL A 155 20.30 14.50 -16.56
CA VAL A 155 21.73 14.82 -16.69
C VAL A 155 21.97 16.28 -16.34
N ASP A 156 23.05 16.57 -15.63
CA ASP A 156 23.52 17.93 -15.37
C ASP A 156 24.90 18.14 -15.98
N GLN A 157 25.09 19.29 -16.61
CA GLN A 157 26.36 19.69 -17.22
C GLN A 157 26.93 20.88 -16.43
N MET A 158 28.09 20.66 -15.79
CA MET A 158 28.73 21.72 -15.02
C MET A 158 29.22 22.85 -15.93
N GLU A 159 28.88 24.11 -15.60
CA GLU A 159 29.35 25.27 -16.35
C GLU A 159 30.88 25.35 -16.40
N GLY A 160 31.44 25.40 -17.61
CA GLY A 160 32.87 25.58 -17.86
C GLY A 160 33.72 24.31 -17.76
N LYS A 161 33.11 23.13 -17.60
CA LYS A 161 33.79 21.82 -17.67
C LYS A 161 33.00 20.86 -18.56
N ASN A 162 33.67 19.93 -19.24
CA ASN A 162 33.01 18.86 -20.01
C ASN A 162 32.48 17.72 -19.11
N THR A 163 32.25 17.98 -17.83
CA THR A 163 31.86 16.99 -16.84
C THR A 163 30.35 16.95 -16.65
N ILE A 164 29.77 15.77 -16.71
CA ILE A 164 28.35 15.50 -16.50
C ILE A 164 28.13 14.75 -15.20
N HIS A 165 27.08 15.16 -14.49
CA HIS A 165 26.45 14.38 -13.44
C HIS A 165 25.25 13.67 -14.04
N LEU A 166 25.21 12.35 -13.87
CA LEU A 166 24.05 11.56 -14.24
C LEU A 166 23.31 11.20 -12.95
N VAL A 167 22.07 11.67 -12.86
CA VAL A 167 21.18 11.40 -11.73
C VAL A 167 20.13 10.43 -12.21
N HIS A 168 20.14 9.23 -11.65
CA HIS A 168 19.04 8.30 -11.85
C HIS A 168 17.90 8.73 -10.94
N CYS A 169 16.79 9.13 -11.57
CA CYS A 169 15.57 9.34 -10.83
C CYS A 169 15.06 7.96 -10.45
N LEU A 170 14.94 7.70 -9.16
CA LEU A 170 13.90 6.77 -8.78
C LEU A 170 12.60 7.48 -9.17
N GLU A 171 11.89 6.96 -10.16
CA GLU A 171 10.43 6.90 -9.99
C GLU A 171 10.29 6.30 -8.61
N GLY A 172 9.88 7.11 -7.62
CA GLY A 172 9.78 6.68 -6.24
C GLY A 172 9.13 5.31 -6.32
N GLU A 173 9.88 4.27 -5.91
CA GLU A 173 9.51 2.90 -6.20
C GLU A 173 8.03 2.82 -5.89
N SER A 174 7.20 2.70 -6.94
CA SER A 174 5.85 2.25 -6.70
C SER A 174 6.09 0.81 -6.29
N GLU A 175 6.32 0.62 -4.99
CA GLU A 175 6.20 -0.63 -4.26
C GLU A 175 4.78 -1.15 -4.52
N GLU A 176 4.45 -1.57 -5.75
CA GLU A 176 3.10 -1.96 -6.15
C GLU A 176 2.00 -1.10 -5.48
N GLY A 177 2.25 0.21 -5.41
CA GLY A 177 1.57 1.11 -4.47
C GLY A 177 0.26 1.61 -5.03
N MET A 178 -0.75 1.76 -4.19
CA MET A 178 -2.01 2.38 -4.60
C MET A 178 -1.77 3.84 -5.05
N SER A 179 -2.40 4.28 -6.14
CA SER A 179 -2.40 5.71 -6.49
C SER A 179 -3.12 6.54 -5.41
N PRO A 180 -2.90 7.87 -5.31
CA PRO A 180 -3.58 8.70 -4.32
C PRO A 180 -5.10 8.55 -4.33
N VAL A 181 -5.69 8.43 -5.53
CA VAL A 181 -7.12 8.18 -5.73
C VAL A 181 -7.53 6.78 -5.23
N GLN A 182 -6.68 5.77 -5.40
CA GLN A 182 -6.93 4.43 -4.87
C GLN A 182 -6.87 4.41 -3.34
N TYR A 183 -5.92 5.13 -2.71
CA TYR A 183 -5.86 5.31 -1.26
C TYR A 183 -7.11 5.97 -0.69
N ASP A 184 -7.62 7.03 -1.35
CA ASP A 184 -8.86 7.70 -0.95
C ASP A 184 -10.07 6.76 -1.02
N ILE A 185 -10.20 6.03 -2.12
CA ILE A 185 -11.29 5.05 -2.31
C ILE A 185 -11.20 3.93 -1.27
N TYR A 186 -9.99 3.39 -1.05
CA TYR A 186 -9.74 2.34 -0.08
C TYR A 186 -10.12 2.79 1.34
N THR A 187 -9.61 3.94 1.76
CA THR A 187 -9.92 4.57 3.05
C THR A 187 -11.43 4.77 3.22
N PHE A 188 -12.11 5.30 2.19
CA PHE A 188 -13.56 5.50 2.23
C PHE A 188 -14.33 4.18 2.42
N ILE A 189 -13.94 3.12 1.72
CA ILE A 189 -14.54 1.80 1.84
C ILE A 189 -14.34 1.23 3.25
N LEU A 190 -13.14 1.34 3.82
CA LEU A 190 -12.85 0.89 5.19
C LEU A 190 -13.71 1.62 6.22
N LEU A 191 -13.80 2.95 6.14
CA LEU A 191 -14.64 3.74 7.05
C LEU A 191 -16.11 3.35 6.95
N LEU A 192 -16.61 3.19 5.73
CA LEU A 192 -17.99 2.78 5.49
C LEU A 192 -18.27 1.39 6.08
N SER A 193 -17.35 0.43 5.88
CA SER A 193 -17.43 -0.91 6.46
C SER A 193 -17.48 -0.87 8.00
N SER A 194 -16.57 -0.11 8.61
CA SER A 194 -16.53 0.07 10.07
C SER A 194 -17.85 0.63 10.62
N ILE A 195 -18.43 1.65 9.96
CA ILE A 195 -19.73 2.23 10.35
C ILE A 195 -20.85 1.18 10.29
N PHE A 196 -20.92 0.37 9.22
CA PHE A 196 -21.92 -0.69 9.10
C PHE A 196 -21.76 -1.76 10.18
N LEU A 197 -20.54 -2.13 10.54
CA LEU A 197 -20.28 -3.06 11.64
C LEU A 197 -20.71 -2.48 12.99
N VAL A 198 -20.45 -1.21 13.26
CA VAL A 198 -20.92 -0.53 14.49
C VAL A 198 -22.45 -0.52 14.56
N ILE A 199 -23.14 -0.17 13.47
CA ILE A 199 -24.61 -0.22 13.40
C ILE A 199 -25.10 -1.65 13.70
N THR A 200 -24.42 -2.66 13.17
CA THR A 200 -24.73 -4.07 13.43
C THR A 200 -24.56 -4.41 14.91
N VAL A 201 -23.45 -4.02 15.53
CA VAL A 201 -23.21 -4.21 16.98
C VAL A 201 -24.31 -3.55 17.81
N LEU A 202 -24.71 -2.32 17.49
CA LEU A 202 -25.78 -1.61 18.19
C LEU A 202 -27.11 -2.34 18.04
N ALA A 203 -27.49 -2.73 16.83
CA ALA A 203 -28.71 -3.49 16.58
C ALA A 203 -28.74 -4.83 17.37
N TYR A 204 -27.60 -5.54 17.37
CA TYR A 204 -27.46 -6.78 18.13
C TYR A 204 -27.49 -6.55 19.64
N THR A 205 -27.03 -5.40 20.14
CA THR A 205 -27.02 -5.06 21.57
C THR A 205 -28.40 -4.63 22.06
N PHE A 206 -29.14 -3.84 21.28
CA PHE A 206 -30.48 -3.36 21.64
C PHE A 206 -31.60 -4.37 21.41
N SER A 207 -31.35 -5.46 20.68
CA SER A 207 -32.31 -6.54 20.52
C SER A 207 -32.60 -7.22 21.88
N PRO A 208 -33.87 -7.27 22.35
CA PRO A 208 -34.25 -7.80 23.68
C PRO A 208 -34.23 -9.34 23.78
N GLN A 209 -33.46 -10.02 22.92
CA GLN A 209 -33.33 -11.47 22.94
C GLN A 209 -32.49 -11.94 24.14
N ILE A 210 -32.72 -13.19 24.58
CA ILE A 210 -32.00 -13.81 25.70
C ILE A 210 -30.49 -13.75 25.43
N GLU A 211 -29.72 -13.27 26.41
CA GLU A 211 -28.26 -13.20 26.31
C GLU A 211 -27.65 -14.60 26.28
N SER A 212 -27.13 -14.99 25.11
CA SER A 212 -26.36 -16.21 24.94
C SER A 212 -24.86 -15.89 24.84
N PHE A 213 -24.01 -16.85 25.26
CA PHE A 213 -22.57 -16.78 25.04
C PHE A 213 -22.24 -16.47 23.57
N HIS A 214 -22.99 -17.09 22.66
CA HIS A 214 -22.91 -16.86 21.22
C HIS A 214 -23.06 -15.38 20.87
N ARG A 215 -24.15 -14.75 21.29
CA ARG A 215 -24.45 -13.35 20.98
C ARG A 215 -23.37 -12.42 21.50
N LYS A 216 -22.91 -12.61 22.74
CA LYS A 216 -21.83 -11.81 23.34
C LYS A 216 -20.54 -11.92 22.53
N SER A 217 -20.15 -13.14 22.16
CA SER A 217 -18.91 -13.37 21.41
C SER A 217 -18.96 -12.72 20.02
N VAL A 218 -20.10 -12.79 19.33
CA VAL A 218 -20.30 -12.11 18.03
C VAL A 218 -20.19 -10.59 18.17
N ILE A 219 -20.78 -10.02 19.21
CA ILE A 219 -20.70 -8.58 19.49
C ILE A 219 -19.24 -8.16 19.72
N PHE A 220 -18.49 -8.90 20.55
CA PHE A 220 -17.08 -8.59 20.80
C PHE A 220 -16.25 -8.70 19.52
N TYR A 221 -16.36 -9.82 18.79
CA TYR A 221 -15.69 -9.98 17.49
C TYR A 221 -15.95 -8.81 16.55
N ALA A 222 -17.23 -8.47 16.31
CA ALA A 222 -17.60 -7.40 15.39
C ALA A 222 -17.11 -6.03 15.88
N ALA A 223 -17.12 -5.78 17.19
CA ALA A 223 -16.62 -4.54 17.77
C ALA A 223 -15.09 -4.40 17.62
N TYR A 224 -14.33 -5.46 17.92
CA TYR A 224 -12.87 -5.46 17.74
C TYR A 224 -12.50 -5.30 16.27
N HIS A 225 -13.17 -6.03 15.37
CA HIS A 225 -12.91 -5.95 13.94
C HIS A 225 -13.28 -4.58 13.35
N ALA A 226 -14.41 -3.98 13.77
CA ALA A 226 -14.79 -2.63 13.37
C ALA A 226 -13.75 -1.58 13.82
N ALA A 227 -13.22 -1.74 15.03
CA ALA A 227 -12.17 -0.87 15.55
C ALA A 227 -10.84 -1.07 14.82
N ALA A 228 -10.46 -2.32 14.48
CA ALA A 228 -9.26 -2.63 13.70
C ALA A 228 -9.32 -1.99 12.30
N ILE A 229 -10.43 -2.17 11.59
CA ILE A 229 -10.67 -1.55 10.27
C ILE A 229 -10.64 -0.02 10.38
N PHE A 230 -11.20 0.55 11.47
CA PHE A 230 -11.15 1.99 11.69
C PHE A 230 -9.72 2.49 11.91
N THR A 231 -8.92 1.80 12.73
CA THR A 231 -7.50 2.16 12.93
C THR A 231 -6.72 2.09 11.63
N LEU A 232 -6.98 1.09 10.78
CA LEU A 232 -6.37 0.95 9.47
C LEU A 232 -6.77 2.08 8.51
N ALA A 233 -8.03 2.50 8.53
CA ALA A 233 -8.49 3.62 7.72
C ALA A 233 -7.82 4.93 8.17
N VAL A 234 -7.69 5.14 9.48
CA VAL A 234 -7.00 6.31 10.04
C VAL A 234 -5.51 6.30 9.65
N SER A 235 -4.80 5.17 9.80
CA SER A 235 -3.39 5.09 9.36
C SER A 235 -3.24 5.34 7.86
N SER A 236 -4.15 4.84 7.03
CA SER A 236 -4.09 5.01 5.57
C SER A 236 -4.32 6.46 5.13
N TYR A 237 -5.25 7.17 5.78
CA TYR A 237 -5.58 8.55 5.43
C TYR A 237 -4.50 9.56 5.85
N PHE A 238 -3.79 9.25 6.92
CA PHE A 238 -2.88 10.18 7.56
C PHE A 238 -1.41 9.78 7.42
N SER A 239 -1.06 8.78 6.61
CA SER A 239 0.33 8.29 6.44
C SER A 239 1.34 9.43 6.20
N GLU A 240 0.99 10.47 5.43
CA GLU A 240 1.84 11.64 5.20
C GLU A 240 1.82 12.72 6.32
N LYS A 241 0.78 12.72 7.17
CA LYS A 241 0.50 13.78 8.17
C LYS A 241 0.65 13.34 9.62
N ILE A 242 0.67 12.03 9.90
CA ILE A 242 0.79 11.42 11.24
C ILE A 242 2.25 11.27 11.68
N LEU A 243 3.21 11.91 11.00
CA LEU A 243 4.62 12.05 11.39
C LEU A 243 4.86 12.71 12.77
N GLU A 244 3.83 12.93 13.60
CA GLU A 244 3.98 12.88 15.05
C GLU A 244 4.13 11.41 15.51
N THR A 245 5.39 10.99 15.68
CA THR A 245 5.84 9.62 16.01
C THR A 245 5.01 8.89 17.08
N LYS A 246 4.47 9.61 18.08
CA LYS A 246 3.73 9.01 19.21
C LYS A 246 2.32 8.54 18.85
N LEU A 247 1.60 9.26 18.00
CA LEU A 247 0.24 8.87 17.59
C LEU A 247 0.31 7.68 16.63
N CYS A 248 1.26 7.72 15.71
CA CYS A 248 1.58 6.64 14.79
C CYS A 248 1.87 5.32 15.52
N PHE A 249 2.79 5.38 16.49
CA PHE A 249 3.12 4.26 17.37
C PHE A 249 1.90 3.71 18.12
N LEU A 250 1.08 4.58 18.71
CA LEU A 250 -0.13 4.16 19.43
C LEU A 250 -1.14 3.48 18.51
N ILE A 251 -1.36 4.04 17.31
CA ILE A 251 -2.30 3.51 16.31
C ILE A 251 -1.82 2.13 15.83
N GLY A 252 -0.53 1.96 15.54
CA GLY A 252 0.01 0.69 15.06
C GLY A 252 -0.16 -0.44 16.06
N PHE A 253 0.27 -0.24 17.32
CA PHE A 253 0.10 -1.27 18.36
C PHE A 253 -1.37 -1.49 18.76
N ALA A 254 -2.20 -0.43 18.75
CA ALA A 254 -3.64 -0.58 18.98
C ALA A 254 -4.29 -1.39 17.86
N GLY A 255 -3.97 -1.08 16.60
CA GLY A 255 -4.45 -1.82 15.43
C GLY A 255 -4.09 -3.30 15.50
N LEU A 256 -2.81 -3.59 15.78
CA LEU A 256 -2.31 -4.96 15.95
C LEU A 256 -3.06 -5.72 17.06
N TYR A 257 -3.28 -5.07 18.21
CA TYR A 257 -4.07 -5.67 19.30
C TYR A 257 -5.52 -5.94 18.89
N LEU A 258 -6.18 -4.97 18.26
CA LEU A 258 -7.59 -5.06 17.87
C LEU A 258 -7.81 -6.18 16.85
N ASP A 259 -6.91 -6.31 15.89
CA ASP A 259 -6.99 -7.34 14.86
C ASP A 259 -6.83 -8.75 15.44
N PHE A 260 -5.80 -8.98 16.28
CA PHE A 260 -5.66 -10.25 16.98
C PHE A 260 -6.84 -10.54 17.91
N ALA A 261 -7.32 -9.55 18.66
CA ALA A 261 -8.48 -9.74 19.53
C ALA A 261 -9.70 -10.21 18.72
N ALA A 262 -9.94 -9.65 17.53
CA ALA A 262 -10.98 -10.13 16.63
C ALA A 262 -10.74 -11.59 16.22
N MET A 263 -9.55 -11.94 15.71
CA MET A 263 -9.22 -13.32 15.32
C MET A 263 -9.41 -14.33 16.46
N PHE A 264 -8.98 -14.00 17.67
CA PHE A 264 -9.16 -14.87 18.83
C PHE A 264 -10.62 -15.01 19.26
N TRP A 265 -11.44 -13.96 19.12
CA TRP A 265 -12.89 -14.08 19.35
C TRP A 265 -13.56 -14.97 18.31
N LEU A 266 -13.14 -14.91 17.03
CA LEU A 266 -13.59 -15.85 16.01
C LEU A 266 -13.19 -17.29 16.37
N ASN A 267 -11.95 -17.49 16.82
CA ASN A 267 -11.48 -18.79 17.28
C ASN A 267 -12.27 -19.32 18.47
N SER A 268 -12.56 -18.47 19.47
CA SER A 268 -13.43 -18.81 20.60
C SER A 268 -14.82 -19.26 20.17
N MET A 269 -15.39 -18.63 19.14
CA MET A 269 -16.67 -19.06 18.57
C MET A 269 -16.58 -20.44 17.92
N CYS A 270 -15.50 -20.73 17.19
CA CYS A 270 -15.25 -22.04 16.59
C CYS A 270 -15.05 -23.13 17.67
N ILE A 271 -14.25 -22.85 18.70
CA ILE A 271 -14.05 -23.72 19.86
C ILE A 271 -15.38 -24.00 20.56
N PHE A 272 -16.16 -22.96 20.84
CA PHE A 272 -17.44 -23.09 21.51
C PHE A 272 -18.38 -24.03 20.75
N ILE A 273 -18.52 -23.86 19.43
CA ILE A 273 -19.38 -24.73 18.62
C ILE A 273 -18.89 -26.17 18.66
N PHE A 274 -17.59 -26.38 18.46
CA PHE A 274 -17.03 -27.73 18.45
C PHE A 274 -17.31 -28.47 19.76
N PHE A 275 -17.11 -27.83 20.91
CA PHE A 275 -17.38 -28.42 22.21
C PHE A 275 -18.88 -28.50 22.55
N ALA A 276 -19.70 -27.58 22.04
CA ALA A 276 -21.15 -27.66 22.12
C ALA A 276 -21.66 -28.93 21.42
N TYR A 277 -21.20 -29.19 20.18
CA TYR A 277 -21.56 -30.38 19.40
C TYR A 277 -21.16 -31.68 20.09
N LYS A 278 -20.01 -31.70 20.76
CA LYS A 278 -19.55 -32.86 21.55
C LYS A 278 -20.28 -33.03 22.88
N GLY A 279 -21.20 -32.14 23.24
CA GLY A 279 -21.89 -32.18 24.53
C GLY A 279 -20.98 -31.97 25.75
N VAL A 280 -19.81 -31.36 25.55
CA VAL A 280 -18.80 -31.18 26.61
C VAL A 280 -19.08 -29.95 27.48
N LEU A 281 -19.81 -28.97 26.93
CA LEU A 281 -20.17 -27.75 27.64
C LEU A 281 -21.28 -28.05 28.66
N ARG A 282 -20.93 -28.09 29.95
CA ARG A 282 -21.90 -28.32 31.04
C ARG A 282 -22.51 -27.02 31.52
N SER A 283 -23.82 -27.00 31.76
CA SER A 283 -24.50 -25.86 32.38
C SER A 283 -23.89 -25.54 33.75
N GLY A 284 -23.52 -24.27 33.99
CA GLY A 284 -23.00 -23.77 35.28
C GLY A 284 -21.49 -23.50 35.38
N SER A 285 -20.67 -23.84 34.38
CA SER A 285 -19.26 -23.41 34.33
C SER A 285 -19.13 -21.99 33.76
N ASN A 286 -18.27 -21.15 34.35
CA ASN A 286 -17.99 -19.79 33.88
C ASN A 286 -17.10 -19.80 32.62
N TYR A 287 -17.59 -20.44 31.55
CA TYR A 287 -16.89 -20.51 30.26
C TYR A 287 -16.69 -19.12 29.65
N PHE A 288 -17.63 -18.19 29.86
CA PHE A 288 -17.52 -16.85 29.33
C PHE A 288 -16.27 -16.11 29.84
N ALA A 289 -15.99 -16.14 31.15
CA ALA A 289 -14.78 -15.52 31.68
C ALA A 289 -13.49 -16.15 31.12
N LYS A 290 -13.48 -17.46 30.88
CA LYS A 290 -12.34 -18.16 30.26
C LYS A 290 -12.12 -17.72 28.81
N PHE A 291 -13.19 -17.62 28.03
CA PHE A 291 -13.11 -17.16 26.64
C PHE A 291 -12.75 -15.68 26.53
N VAL A 292 -13.19 -14.84 27.47
CA VAL A 292 -12.72 -13.44 27.58
C VAL A 292 -11.22 -13.43 27.85
N ALA A 293 -10.75 -14.12 28.90
CA ALA A 293 -9.33 -14.18 29.24
C ALA A 293 -8.46 -14.71 28.08
N TYR A 294 -8.95 -15.71 27.35
CA TYR A 294 -8.30 -16.22 26.15
C TYR A 294 -8.28 -15.19 25.01
N SER A 295 -9.43 -14.59 24.69
CA SER A 295 -9.58 -13.77 23.48
C SER A 295 -9.06 -12.35 23.61
N THR A 296 -8.91 -11.84 24.83
CA THR A 296 -8.32 -10.51 25.06
C THR A 296 -6.93 -10.62 25.66
N GLY A 297 -6.66 -11.63 26.48
CA GLY A 297 -5.37 -11.78 27.17
C GLY A 297 -4.24 -12.25 26.25
N LEU A 298 -4.49 -13.21 25.34
CA LEU A 298 -3.45 -13.68 24.42
C LEU A 298 -3.01 -12.61 23.41
N PRO A 299 -3.90 -11.81 22.77
CA PRO A 299 -3.49 -10.67 21.96
C PRO A 299 -2.59 -9.68 22.70
N ILE A 300 -2.90 -9.38 23.97
CA ILE A 300 -2.05 -8.48 24.79
C ILE A 300 -0.64 -9.05 24.91
N LEU A 301 -0.50 -10.37 25.11
CA LEU A 301 0.83 -10.99 25.20
C LEU A 301 1.59 -10.90 23.87
N ILE A 302 0.95 -11.17 22.74
CA ILE A 302 1.58 -11.05 21.41
C ILE A 302 2.08 -9.62 21.19
N VAL A 303 1.20 -8.64 21.43
CA VAL A 303 1.49 -7.21 21.26
C VAL A 303 2.55 -6.74 22.25
N ALA A 304 2.53 -7.21 23.50
CA ALA A 304 3.55 -6.88 24.48
C ALA A 304 4.93 -7.39 24.08
N VAL A 305 5.01 -8.59 23.49
CA VAL A 305 6.29 -9.11 22.97
C VAL A 305 6.77 -8.23 21.80
N ALA A 306 5.91 -7.93 20.82
CA ALA A 306 6.26 -7.04 19.71
C ALA A 306 6.73 -5.66 20.20
N LEU A 307 6.05 -5.09 21.18
CA LEU A 307 6.37 -3.82 21.81
C LEU A 307 7.73 -3.86 22.52
N ILE A 308 8.02 -4.94 23.27
CA ILE A 308 9.30 -5.10 23.95
C ILE A 308 10.44 -5.09 22.94
N PHE A 309 10.34 -5.90 21.87
CA PHE A 309 11.38 -5.95 20.84
C PHE A 309 11.53 -4.62 20.09
N ASN A 310 10.44 -3.92 19.77
CA ASN A 310 10.50 -2.59 19.18
C ASN A 310 11.27 -1.57 20.04
N LEU A 311 11.29 -1.74 21.37
CA LEU A 311 11.92 -0.79 22.30
C LEU A 311 13.37 -1.14 22.65
N ILE A 312 13.78 -2.40 22.52
CA ILE A 312 15.08 -2.88 23.00
C ILE A 312 16.05 -3.27 21.89
N ASP A 313 15.55 -3.69 20.73
CA ASP A 313 16.38 -4.15 19.63
C ASP A 313 16.78 -3.00 18.72
N ASP A 314 17.93 -3.16 18.05
CA ASP A 314 18.38 -2.23 17.02
C ASP A 314 17.40 -2.18 15.84
N GLU A 315 17.32 -1.05 15.13
CA GLU A 315 16.39 -0.87 14.00
C GLU A 315 16.59 -1.91 12.89
N ASP A 316 17.82 -2.40 12.70
CA ASP A 316 18.15 -3.41 11.68
C ASP A 316 17.89 -4.86 12.13
N SER A 317 17.42 -5.07 13.37
CA SER A 317 17.13 -6.41 13.90
C SER A 317 15.91 -7.02 13.20
N ILE A 318 16.00 -8.32 12.86
CA ILE A 318 14.87 -9.09 12.33
C ILE A 318 13.68 -9.21 13.30
N PHE A 319 13.89 -8.89 14.58
CA PHE A 319 12.84 -8.89 15.61
C PHE A 319 12.29 -7.50 15.88
N ASN A 320 12.87 -6.43 15.33
CA ASN A 320 12.36 -5.08 15.53
C ASN A 320 11.27 -4.77 14.49
N PRO A 321 9.99 -4.57 14.88
CA PRO A 321 8.91 -4.26 13.95
C PRO A 321 8.90 -2.81 13.46
N ASN A 322 9.76 -1.91 13.97
CA ASN A 322 9.94 -0.53 13.50
C ASN A 322 8.63 0.25 13.31
N MET A 323 7.70 0.13 14.27
CA MET A 323 6.34 0.68 14.20
C MET A 323 6.27 2.22 14.21
N GLU A 324 7.38 2.89 14.52
CA GLU A 324 7.45 4.35 14.64
C GLU A 324 7.43 5.09 13.29
N LYS A 325 7.80 4.41 12.20
CA LYS A 325 7.97 5.03 10.86
C LYS A 325 6.69 5.01 10.02
N THR A 326 5.94 3.90 10.04
CA THR A 326 4.82 3.64 9.12
C THR A 326 3.48 3.38 9.82
N CYS A 327 3.46 3.46 11.15
CA CYS A 327 2.30 3.13 12.00
C CYS A 327 1.81 1.69 11.81
N TRP A 328 2.69 0.85 11.29
CA TRP A 328 2.49 -0.55 10.99
C TRP A 328 3.82 -1.29 11.11
N ILE A 329 3.77 -2.63 11.08
CA ILE A 329 4.98 -3.45 11.10
C ILE A 329 5.76 -3.18 9.82
N THR A 330 7.02 -2.81 9.96
CA THR A 330 7.93 -2.60 8.84
C THR A 330 8.90 -3.76 8.74
N GLY A 331 9.07 -4.31 7.54
CA GLY A 331 9.99 -5.39 7.23
C GLY A 331 9.34 -6.78 7.24
N LYS A 332 9.76 -7.61 6.29
CA LYS A 332 9.18 -8.95 6.05
C LYS A 332 9.25 -9.87 7.27
N ALA A 333 10.43 -9.97 7.88
CA ALA A 333 10.64 -10.88 9.02
C ALA A 333 9.80 -10.49 10.25
N PRO A 334 9.82 -9.23 10.73
CA PRO A 334 8.91 -8.78 11.79
C PRO A 334 7.43 -8.95 11.44
N ALA A 335 7.02 -8.69 10.20
CA ALA A 335 5.64 -8.88 9.75
C ALA A 335 5.19 -10.34 9.89
N TRP A 336 6.06 -11.28 9.51
CA TRP A 336 5.82 -12.71 9.72
C TRP A 336 5.82 -13.13 11.19
N ILE A 337 6.72 -12.59 12.01
CA ILE A 337 6.85 -12.98 13.43
C ILE A 337 5.65 -12.51 14.25
N TYR A 338 5.24 -11.24 14.06
CA TYR A 338 4.23 -10.61 14.90
C TYR A 338 2.85 -10.51 14.27
N GLY A 339 2.74 -10.55 12.94
CA GLY A 339 1.48 -10.49 12.21
C GLY A 339 1.09 -11.84 11.61
N PHE A 340 1.70 -12.21 10.48
CA PHE A 340 1.22 -13.31 9.65
C PHE A 340 1.38 -14.70 10.31
N GLY A 341 2.50 -14.98 10.97
CA GLY A 341 2.74 -16.28 11.61
C GLY A 341 1.65 -16.64 12.63
N PRO A 342 1.41 -15.81 13.66
CA PRO A 342 0.34 -16.03 14.63
C PRO A 342 -1.06 -16.07 13.98
N GLY A 343 -1.33 -15.19 13.01
CA GLY A 343 -2.60 -15.15 12.27
C GLY A 343 -2.88 -16.46 11.50
N LEU A 344 -1.88 -16.99 10.80
CA LEU A 344 -1.97 -18.25 10.07
C LEU A 344 -2.27 -19.43 10.99
N ILE A 345 -1.65 -19.49 12.18
CA ILE A 345 -1.90 -20.53 13.18
C ILE A 345 -3.38 -20.49 13.62
N LEU A 346 -3.92 -19.29 13.89
CA LEU A 346 -5.33 -19.12 14.27
C LEU A 346 -6.28 -19.51 13.14
N LEU A 347 -5.98 -19.13 11.90
CA LEU A 347 -6.76 -19.49 10.73
C LEU A 347 -6.82 -21.01 10.54
N LEU A 348 -5.68 -21.69 10.61
CA LEU A 348 -5.62 -23.16 10.51
C LEU A 348 -6.38 -23.83 11.65
N ALA A 349 -6.30 -23.29 12.87
CA ALA A 349 -7.08 -23.78 14.00
C ALA A 349 -8.59 -23.63 13.76
N ASN A 350 -9.06 -22.50 13.23
CA ASN A 350 -10.47 -22.26 12.89
C ASN A 350 -10.96 -23.27 11.86
N VAL A 351 -10.21 -23.43 10.76
CA VAL A 351 -10.52 -24.39 9.69
C VAL A 351 -10.56 -25.82 10.25
N GLY A 352 -9.59 -26.21 11.08
CA GLY A 352 -9.55 -27.52 11.72
C GLY A 352 -10.76 -27.79 12.64
N LEU A 353 -11.12 -26.83 13.49
CA LEU A 353 -12.27 -26.93 14.40
C LEU A 353 -13.59 -27.02 13.64
N LEU A 354 -13.78 -26.20 12.60
CA LEU A 354 -14.98 -26.23 11.77
C LEU A 354 -15.09 -27.52 10.97
N SER A 355 -13.97 -28.01 10.42
CA SER A 355 -13.91 -29.29 9.70
C SER A 355 -14.24 -30.46 10.62
N ALA A 356 -13.69 -30.46 11.83
CA ALA A 356 -13.98 -31.49 12.82
C ALA A 356 -15.43 -31.42 13.32
N THR A 357 -15.99 -30.22 13.45
CA THR A 357 -17.43 -30.02 13.76
C THR A 357 -18.30 -30.59 12.63
N TRP A 358 -17.96 -30.31 11.37
CA TRP A 358 -18.70 -30.81 10.21
C TRP A 358 -18.65 -32.34 10.12
N ALA A 359 -17.47 -32.93 10.34
CA ALA A 359 -17.27 -34.37 10.34
C ALA A 359 -18.01 -35.08 11.48
N SER A 360 -18.27 -34.39 12.59
CA SER A 360 -18.98 -34.97 13.75
C SER A 360 -20.48 -35.20 13.50
N GLY A 361 -21.06 -34.70 12.39
CA GLY A 361 -22.44 -34.99 12.01
C GLY A 361 -23.48 -34.19 12.79
N GLU A 362 -24.46 -34.88 13.40
CA GLU A 362 -25.51 -34.26 14.23
C GLU A 362 -24.97 -33.92 15.63
N PRO A 363 -25.42 -32.80 16.25
CA PRO A 363 -25.05 -32.48 17.62
C PRO A 363 -25.50 -33.59 18.58
N VAL A 364 -24.71 -33.84 19.64
CA VAL A 364 -25.12 -34.75 20.72
C VAL A 364 -26.38 -34.20 21.37
N ARG A 365 -27.54 -34.76 21.03
CA ARG A 365 -28.85 -34.34 21.56
C ARG A 365 -28.86 -34.48 23.09
N THR A 366 -28.80 -33.36 23.80
CA THR A 366 -29.43 -33.27 25.13
C THR A 366 -30.95 -33.32 24.94
N THR A 367 -31.64 -34.07 25.78
CA THR A 367 -33.01 -34.58 25.61
C THR A 367 -34.16 -33.55 25.43
N GLU A 368 -33.90 -32.27 25.15
CA GLU A 368 -34.92 -31.20 25.11
C GLU A 368 -34.78 -30.19 23.94
N GLU A 369 -34.04 -30.47 22.86
CA GLU A 369 -33.96 -29.54 21.72
C GLU A 369 -35.05 -29.78 20.66
N THR A 370 -35.90 -28.77 20.46
CA THR A 370 -37.05 -28.75 19.52
C THR A 370 -36.60 -28.70 18.05
N GLU A 371 -37.42 -29.25 17.16
CA GLU A 371 -37.21 -29.28 15.68
C GLU A 371 -36.93 -27.89 15.05
N GLN A 372 -37.27 -26.79 15.75
CA GLN A 372 -37.02 -25.41 15.34
C GLN A 372 -35.58 -24.89 15.60
N THR A 373 -34.80 -25.51 16.49
CA THR A 373 -33.42 -25.06 16.80
C THR A 373 -32.39 -25.57 15.79
N VAL A 374 -32.64 -26.74 15.20
CA VAL A 374 -31.73 -27.40 14.24
C VAL A 374 -31.43 -26.57 12.98
N PRO A 375 -32.40 -25.90 12.32
CA PRO A 375 -32.12 -25.03 11.18
C PRO A 375 -31.24 -23.82 11.54
N GLN A 376 -31.46 -23.22 12.72
CA GLN A 376 -30.71 -22.04 13.18
C GLN A 376 -29.24 -22.37 13.47
N GLU A 377 -28.96 -23.54 14.02
CA GLU A 377 -27.57 -23.99 14.26
C GLU A 377 -26.82 -24.25 12.94
N LYS A 378 -27.50 -24.83 11.95
CA LYS A 378 -26.93 -25.08 10.62
C LYS A 378 -26.59 -23.78 9.89
N GLU A 379 -27.45 -22.77 10.00
CA GLU A 379 -27.21 -21.44 9.43
C GLU A 379 -26.04 -20.74 10.13
N ARG A 380 -26.00 -20.78 11.46
CA ARG A 380 -24.89 -20.23 12.26
C ARG A 380 -23.53 -20.83 11.87
N ARG A 381 -23.45 -22.15 11.70
CA ARG A 381 -22.25 -22.85 11.24
C ARG A 381 -21.79 -22.36 9.87
N ARG A 382 -22.74 -22.20 8.94
CA ARG A 382 -22.45 -21.70 7.59
C ARG A 382 -21.89 -20.28 7.64
N THR A 383 -22.47 -19.41 8.45
CA THR A 383 -22.00 -18.02 8.62
C THR A 383 -20.55 -17.99 9.10
N TYR A 384 -20.21 -18.78 10.12
CA TYR A 384 -18.83 -18.79 10.62
C TYR A 384 -17.83 -19.41 9.65
N LEU A 385 -18.23 -20.45 8.93
CA LEU A 385 -17.39 -21.00 7.87
C LEU A 385 -17.11 -19.95 6.79
N ILE A 386 -18.13 -19.22 6.35
CA ILE A 386 -17.94 -18.13 5.38
C ILE A 386 -17.02 -17.06 5.95
N LEU A 387 -17.22 -16.67 7.21
CA LEU A 387 -16.40 -15.65 7.87
C LEU A 387 -14.93 -16.06 7.98
N THR A 388 -14.65 -17.29 8.42
CA THR A 388 -13.29 -17.83 8.48
C THR A 388 -12.65 -17.95 7.10
N LEU A 389 -13.42 -18.33 6.07
CA LEU A 389 -12.90 -18.39 4.71
C LEU A 389 -12.62 -17.00 4.13
N LEU A 390 -13.47 -16.01 4.42
CA LEU A 390 -13.27 -14.62 3.99
C LEU A 390 -12.01 -14.03 4.64
N GLU A 391 -11.87 -14.14 5.96
CA GLU A 391 -10.64 -13.73 6.66
C GLU A 391 -9.42 -14.49 6.14
N GLY A 392 -9.57 -15.78 5.82
CA GLY A 392 -8.48 -16.59 5.27
C GLY A 392 -8.05 -16.13 3.88
N CYS A 393 -8.99 -15.82 2.98
CA CYS A 393 -8.66 -15.30 1.65
C CYS A 393 -7.98 -13.95 1.74
N THR A 394 -8.52 -13.00 2.52
CA THR A 394 -7.91 -11.67 2.67
C THR A 394 -6.52 -11.76 3.28
N PHE A 395 -6.35 -12.63 4.28
CA PHE A 395 -5.06 -12.85 4.92
C PHE A 395 -4.03 -13.47 3.96
N ILE A 396 -4.43 -14.41 3.10
CA ILE A 396 -3.54 -14.99 2.09
C ILE A 396 -3.17 -13.95 1.03
N ASP A 397 -4.13 -13.17 0.55
CA ASP A 397 -3.88 -12.11 -0.42
C ASP A 397 -2.89 -11.06 0.12
N GLU A 398 -2.99 -10.72 1.41
CA GLU A 398 -2.09 -9.79 2.09
C GLU A 398 -0.70 -10.39 2.40
N ALA A 399 -0.63 -11.70 2.67
CA ALA A 399 0.64 -12.38 2.95
C ALA A 399 1.43 -12.77 1.68
N LEU A 400 0.77 -12.85 0.52
CA LEU A 400 1.38 -13.29 -0.75
C LEU A 400 2.57 -12.42 -1.22
N PRO A 401 2.50 -11.08 -1.16
CA PRO A 401 3.63 -10.19 -1.52
C PRO A 401 4.84 -10.32 -0.59
N GLU A 402 4.63 -10.88 0.61
CA GLU A 402 5.64 -10.99 1.67
C GLU A 402 6.45 -12.30 1.60
N PHE A 403 6.11 -13.19 0.67
CA PHE A 403 6.88 -14.39 0.30
C PHE A 403 7.86 -14.10 -0.84
#